data_AF-A0A1F0PRI9-F1
#
_entry.id   AF-A0A1F0PRI9-F1
#
_cell.length_a   1.000
_cell.length_b   1.000
_cell.length_c   1.000
_cell.angle_alpha   90.00
_cell.angle_beta   90.00
_cell.angle_gamma   90.00
#
_symmetry.space_group_name_H-M   'P 1'
#
loop_
_entity.id
_entity.type
_entity.pdbx_description
1 polymer ?
#
loop_
_entity_poly.entity_id
_entity_poly.type
_entity_poly.pdbx_seq_one_letter_code
_entity_poly.pdbx_strand_id
1 'polypeptide(L)'
;MTVFHKMNIKQMNKEIHYKCRCTGQRFTFKEWCNYLKGNPPKVVHTYKEFCFNIADVCLTPHIKIDWAKKVCFFKVTTAQSDNGRWDFGLSYNFWTQGGCCGAVYVDTLKDGYNTEKEAVSAALNRVEENCQRVIDEILFRDGAPNDDDANKLETRGSSALPILKDTMNKIKSYRKLFNPCQLELF
;
A
#
# COMPACT_ATOMS: atom_id res chain seq x y z
N MET A 1 -19.09 22.02 5.59
CA MET A 1 -19.10 20.71 6.27
C MET A 1 -20.52 20.39 6.69
N THR A 2 -21.30 19.79 5.80
CA THR A 2 -22.73 19.46 6.02
C THR A 2 -23.09 18.69 4.75
N VAL A 3 -23.21 17.37 4.73
CA VAL A 3 -24.29 16.58 5.32
C VAL A 3 -23.78 15.15 5.54
N PHE A 4 -23.35 14.80 6.76
CA PHE A 4 -23.36 13.40 7.19
C PHE A 4 -24.63 13.21 8.03
N HIS A 5 -25.66 12.67 7.39
CA HIS A 5 -26.91 12.31 8.05
C HIS A 5 -26.61 11.41 9.25
N LYS A 6 -27.12 11.79 10.44
CA LYS A 6 -27.16 10.90 11.61
C LYS A 6 -28.07 9.71 11.31
N MET A 7 -27.52 8.69 10.67
CA MET A 7 -28.19 7.39 10.59
C MET A 7 -28.22 6.76 11.97
N ASN A 8 -29.41 6.36 12.42
CA ASN A 8 -29.56 5.57 13.64
C ASN A 8 -28.92 4.18 13.44
N ILE A 9 -28.29 3.62 14.47
CA ILE A 9 -27.68 2.28 14.53
C ILE A 9 -28.57 1.19 13.90
N LYS A 10 -29.90 1.26 14.08
CA LYS A 10 -30.84 0.31 13.45
C LYS A 10 -30.85 0.38 11.91
N GLN A 11 -30.65 1.56 11.33
CA GLN A 11 -30.60 1.78 9.88
C GLN A 11 -29.22 1.42 9.32
N MET A 12 -28.16 1.75 10.04
CA MET A 12 -26.78 1.37 9.74
C MET A 12 -26.58 -0.16 9.67
N ASN A 13 -27.32 -0.92 10.48
CA ASN A 13 -27.31 -2.38 10.46
C ASN A 13 -28.12 -3.01 9.32
N LYS A 14 -28.85 -2.22 8.53
CA LYS A 14 -29.61 -2.68 7.36
C LYS A 14 -28.93 -2.32 6.04
N GLU A 15 -28.10 -1.28 6.03
CA GLU A 15 -27.35 -0.88 4.85
C GLU A 15 -26.11 -1.75 4.63
N ILE A 16 -25.76 -1.94 3.35
CA ILE A 16 -24.55 -2.66 2.96
C ILE A 16 -23.36 -1.78 3.28
N HIS A 17 -22.54 -2.23 4.22
CA HIS A 17 -21.31 -1.58 4.61
C HIS A 17 -20.15 -1.97 3.72
N TYR A 18 -20.09 -3.26 3.36
CA TYR A 18 -18.98 -3.81 2.59
C TYR A 18 -19.47 -4.82 1.54
N LYS A 19 -18.81 -4.85 0.39
CA LYS A 19 -19.03 -5.83 -0.67
C LYS A 19 -17.68 -6.40 -1.09
N CYS A 20 -17.46 -7.71 -0.95
CA CYS A 20 -16.31 -8.38 -1.59
C CYS A 20 -16.55 -8.34 -3.08
N ARG A 21 -15.65 -7.65 -3.77
CA ARG A 21 -15.62 -7.51 -5.23
C ARG A 21 -15.31 -8.86 -5.88
N CYS A 22 -14.48 -9.66 -5.23
CA CYS A 22 -14.11 -11.02 -5.59
C CYS A 22 -15.30 -12.00 -5.79
N THR A 23 -16.30 -11.96 -4.91
CA THR A 23 -17.40 -12.95 -4.87
C THR A 23 -18.79 -12.32 -4.98
N GLY A 24 -18.88 -10.99 -4.91
CA GLY A 24 -20.14 -10.25 -4.87
C GLY A 24 -20.86 -10.30 -3.52
N GLN A 25 -20.35 -11.03 -2.52
CA GLN A 25 -20.93 -11.11 -1.18
C GLN A 25 -21.03 -9.72 -0.55
N ARG A 26 -22.18 -9.45 0.10
CA ARG A 26 -22.51 -8.16 0.71
C ARG A 26 -22.70 -8.35 2.20
N PHE A 27 -22.17 -7.41 2.97
CA PHE A 27 -22.19 -7.43 4.42
C PHE A 27 -22.76 -6.12 4.93
N THR A 28 -23.72 -6.21 5.85
CA THR A 28 -24.04 -5.12 6.76
C THR A 28 -22.87 -4.87 7.71
N PHE A 29 -22.84 -3.71 8.37
CA PHE A 29 -21.77 -3.39 9.33
C PHE A 29 -21.63 -4.46 10.42
N LYS A 30 -22.76 -4.93 10.98
CA LYS A 30 -22.77 -5.98 12.01
C LYS A 30 -22.20 -7.30 11.50
N GLU A 31 -22.58 -7.73 10.30
CA GLU A 31 -22.07 -8.95 9.69
C GLU A 31 -20.57 -8.86 9.41
N TRP A 32 -20.10 -7.70 8.92
CA TRP A 32 -18.68 -7.46 8.68
C TRP A 32 -17.86 -7.51 9.98
N CYS A 33 -18.29 -6.79 11.02
CA CYS A 33 -17.63 -6.83 12.32
C CYS A 33 -17.60 -8.25 12.92
N ASN A 34 -18.67 -9.03 12.75
CA ASN A 34 -18.72 -10.42 13.21
C ASN A 34 -17.75 -11.30 12.41
N TYR A 35 -17.62 -11.09 11.10
CA TYR A 35 -16.65 -11.81 10.28
C TYR A 35 -15.22 -11.57 10.77
N LEU A 36 -14.85 -10.30 11.00
CA LEU A 36 -13.51 -9.90 11.43
C LEU A 36 -13.11 -10.45 12.80
N LYS A 37 -14.07 -10.68 13.70
CA LYS A 37 -13.80 -11.18 15.07
C LYS A 37 -13.42 -12.66 15.13
N GLY A 38 -13.71 -13.44 14.09
CA GLY A 38 -13.71 -14.91 14.19
C GLY A 38 -12.93 -15.67 13.12
N ASN A 39 -12.34 -15.01 12.13
CA ASN A 39 -11.73 -15.72 11.00
C ASN A 39 -10.36 -15.17 10.61
N PRO A 40 -9.31 -16.01 10.51
CA PRO A 40 -8.10 -15.63 9.78
C PRO A 40 -8.44 -15.38 8.30
N PRO A 41 -7.57 -14.67 7.55
CA PRO A 41 -7.77 -14.46 6.12
C PRO A 41 -7.88 -15.81 5.41
N LYS A 42 -9.08 -16.16 4.97
CA LYS A 42 -9.35 -17.38 4.19
C LYS A 42 -9.43 -17.01 2.72
N VAL A 43 -8.96 -17.91 1.86
CA VAL A 43 -9.16 -17.80 0.42
C VAL A 43 -10.66 -17.95 0.13
N VAL A 44 -11.22 -16.98 -0.59
CA VAL A 44 -12.63 -17.01 -1.04
C VAL A 44 -12.74 -16.94 -2.57
N HIS A 45 -11.67 -16.56 -3.26
CA HIS A 45 -11.59 -16.52 -4.71
C HIS A 45 -10.17 -16.84 -5.18
N THR A 46 -10.05 -17.47 -6.34
CA THR A 46 -8.75 -17.82 -6.93
C THR A 46 -8.77 -17.58 -8.43
N TYR A 47 -7.79 -16.83 -8.91
CA TYR A 47 -7.55 -16.60 -10.33
C TYR A 47 -6.08 -16.89 -10.65
N LYS A 48 -5.84 -17.94 -11.44
CA LYS A 48 -4.51 -18.51 -11.67
C LYS A 48 -3.83 -18.82 -10.33
N GLU A 49 -2.64 -18.28 -10.08
CA GLU A 49 -1.88 -18.37 -8.83
C GLU A 49 -2.35 -17.41 -7.73
N PHE A 50 -3.24 -16.45 -8.03
CA PHE A 50 -3.66 -15.40 -7.09
C PHE A 50 -4.89 -15.82 -6.29
N CYS A 51 -4.72 -15.94 -4.97
CA CYS A 51 -5.76 -16.27 -4.02
C CYS A 51 -6.19 -15.02 -3.26
N PHE A 52 -7.47 -14.66 -3.30
CA PHE A 52 -8.01 -13.47 -2.64
C PHE A 52 -8.84 -13.84 -1.41
N ASN A 53 -8.76 -13.01 -0.38
CA ASN A 53 -9.58 -13.14 0.81
C ASN A 53 -10.89 -12.33 0.71
N ILE A 54 -11.74 -12.42 1.73
CA ILE A 54 -13.01 -11.70 1.73
C ILE A 54 -12.87 -10.18 1.71
N ALA A 55 -11.71 -9.64 2.08
CA ALA A 55 -11.42 -8.21 2.05
C ALA A 55 -10.86 -7.77 0.68
N ASP A 56 -11.00 -8.60 -0.35
CA ASP A 56 -10.42 -8.46 -1.69
C ASP A 56 -8.88 -8.49 -1.71
N VAL A 57 -8.19 -8.79 -0.60
CA VAL A 57 -6.72 -8.74 -0.56
C VAL A 57 -6.14 -10.05 -1.06
N CYS A 58 -5.16 -9.97 -1.96
CA CYS A 58 -4.40 -11.12 -2.43
C CYS A 58 -3.49 -11.67 -1.33
N LEU A 59 -3.60 -12.97 -1.08
CA LEU A 59 -2.82 -13.75 -0.11
C LEU A 59 -1.58 -14.41 -0.73
N THR A 60 -1.56 -14.56 -2.05
CA THR A 60 -0.44 -15.14 -2.83
C THR A 60 0.06 -14.16 -3.90
N PRO A 61 0.35 -12.89 -3.58
CA PRO A 61 0.76 -11.93 -4.58
C PRO A 61 2.18 -12.23 -5.07
N HIS A 62 2.50 -11.83 -6.29
CA HIS A 62 3.88 -11.82 -6.77
C HIS A 62 4.70 -10.83 -5.98
N ILE A 63 5.89 -11.23 -5.54
CA ILE A 63 6.86 -10.32 -4.91
C ILE A 63 7.78 -9.80 -6.02
N LYS A 64 7.68 -8.51 -6.35
CA LYS A 64 8.47 -7.89 -7.41
C LYS A 64 9.71 -7.21 -6.91
N ILE A 65 9.59 -6.58 -5.75
CA ILE A 65 10.71 -5.95 -5.07
C ILE A 65 10.60 -6.30 -3.60
N ASP A 66 11.70 -6.76 -3.03
CA ASP A 66 11.87 -6.93 -1.59
C ASP A 66 13.24 -6.37 -1.24
N TRP A 67 13.27 -5.14 -0.71
CA TRP A 67 14.51 -4.44 -0.43
C TRP A 67 14.51 -3.92 0.99
N ALA A 68 15.61 -4.14 1.70
CA ALA A 68 15.84 -3.64 3.04
C ALA A 68 17.30 -3.20 3.22
N LYS A 69 17.49 -2.14 3.99
CA LYS A 69 18.79 -1.67 4.48
C LYS A 69 18.62 -1.02 5.84
N LYS A 70 19.16 -1.66 6.88
CA LYS A 70 19.04 -1.21 8.27
C LYS A 70 17.57 -0.98 8.65
N VAL A 71 17.21 0.24 9.03
CA VAL A 71 15.86 0.62 9.45
C VAL A 71 14.92 0.97 8.29
N CYS A 72 15.43 1.01 7.05
CA CYS A 72 14.64 1.32 5.88
C CYS A 72 14.35 0.06 5.06
N PHE A 73 13.10 -0.12 4.65
CA PHE A 73 12.72 -1.18 3.71
C PHE A 73 11.53 -0.76 2.88
N PHE A 74 11.37 -1.40 1.73
CA PHE A 74 10.12 -1.42 1.00
C PHE A 74 9.98 -2.71 0.20
N LYS A 75 8.73 -3.14 0.07
CA LYS A 75 8.32 -4.34 -0.65
C LYS A 75 7.16 -3.99 -1.56
N VAL A 76 7.30 -4.34 -2.83
CA VAL A 76 6.26 -4.18 -3.84
C VAL A 76 5.77 -5.57 -4.23
N THR A 77 4.46 -5.75 -4.12
CA THR A 77 3.80 -6.97 -4.56
C THR A 77 2.76 -6.67 -5.63
N THR A 78 2.40 -7.63 -6.46
CA THR A 78 1.37 -7.46 -7.51
C THR A 78 0.42 -8.65 -7.55
N ALA A 79 -0.81 -8.40 -8.01
CA ALA A 79 -1.79 -9.45 -8.25
C ALA A 79 -2.64 -9.11 -9.47
N GLN A 80 -3.10 -10.14 -10.19
CA GLN A 80 -4.00 -9.99 -11.33
C GLN A 80 -5.42 -10.45 -10.97
N SER A 81 -6.43 -9.71 -11.43
CA SER A 81 -7.84 -10.07 -11.32
C SER A 81 -8.36 -10.73 -12.60
N ASP A 82 -9.55 -11.34 -12.54
CA ASP A 82 -10.14 -12.16 -13.62
C ASP A 82 -10.26 -11.40 -14.95
N ASN A 83 -10.48 -10.09 -14.87
CA ASN A 83 -10.60 -9.18 -16.01
C ASN A 83 -9.24 -8.76 -16.61
N GLY A 84 -8.14 -9.37 -16.16
CA GLY A 84 -6.79 -9.09 -16.63
C GLY A 84 -6.14 -7.84 -16.01
N ARG A 85 -6.85 -7.06 -15.19
CA ARG A 85 -6.31 -5.88 -14.51
C ARG A 85 -5.35 -6.28 -13.41
N TRP A 86 -4.29 -5.49 -13.27
CA TRP A 86 -3.28 -5.64 -12.23
C TRP A 86 -3.48 -4.60 -11.13
N ASP A 87 -3.15 -4.99 -9.90
CA ASP A 87 -3.01 -4.06 -8.79
C ASP A 87 -1.69 -4.31 -8.03
N PHE A 88 -1.29 -3.36 -7.19
CA PHE A 88 -0.08 -3.47 -6.39
C PHE A 88 -0.36 -3.41 -4.88
N GLY A 89 0.44 -4.16 -4.13
CA GLY A 89 0.61 -4.04 -2.70
C GLY A 89 1.93 -3.36 -2.39
N LEU A 90 1.95 -2.67 -1.25
CA LEU A 90 3.11 -1.94 -0.78
C LEU A 90 3.26 -2.12 0.73
N SER A 91 4.45 -2.53 1.17
CA SER A 91 4.86 -2.47 2.58
C SER A 91 6.18 -1.71 2.68
N TYR A 92 6.29 -0.74 3.58
CA TYR A 92 7.52 0.04 3.74
C TYR A 92 7.70 0.53 5.17
N ASN A 93 8.96 0.80 5.51
CA ASN A 93 9.34 1.59 6.67
C ASN A 93 10.50 2.50 6.28
N PHE A 94 10.35 3.79 6.55
CA PHE A 94 11.34 4.85 6.34
C PHE A 94 11.54 5.53 7.69
N TRP A 95 12.33 4.87 8.54
CA TRP A 95 12.65 5.33 9.89
C TRP A 95 11.42 5.49 10.80
N THR A 96 10.81 6.69 10.85
CA THR A 96 9.66 7.02 11.70
C THR A 96 8.31 6.78 11.05
N GLN A 97 8.27 6.60 9.73
CA GLN A 97 7.03 6.38 9.00
C GLN A 97 7.05 5.06 8.25
N GLY A 98 5.98 4.30 8.40
CA GLY A 98 5.76 3.08 7.63
C GLY A 98 4.32 3.00 7.16
N GLY A 99 4.07 2.06 6.25
CA GLY A 99 2.75 1.80 5.73
C GLY A 99 2.67 0.42 5.11
N CYS A 100 1.46 -0.14 5.09
CA CYS A 100 1.20 -1.42 4.47
C CYS A 100 -0.18 -1.43 3.80
N CYS A 101 -0.24 -1.85 2.55
CA CYS A 101 -1.46 -2.22 1.84
C CYS A 101 -1.19 -3.46 0.98
N GLY A 102 -2.13 -4.40 0.93
CA GLY A 102 -2.03 -5.55 0.02
C GLY A 102 -2.51 -5.18 -1.38
N ALA A 103 -2.09 -5.95 -2.39
CA ALA A 103 -2.69 -5.87 -3.72
C ALA A 103 -4.13 -6.39 -3.63
N VAL A 104 -5.09 -5.64 -4.19
CA VAL A 104 -6.51 -5.98 -4.09
C VAL A 104 -7.10 -6.45 -5.41
N TYR A 105 -8.21 -7.17 -5.31
CA TYR A 105 -9.03 -7.55 -6.46
C TYR A 105 -9.64 -6.30 -7.12
N VAL A 106 -9.57 -6.27 -8.45
CA VAL A 106 -10.05 -5.19 -9.32
C VAL A 106 -11.21 -5.73 -10.14
N ASP A 107 -12.44 -5.34 -9.79
CA ASP A 107 -13.66 -5.80 -10.47
C ASP A 107 -14.07 -4.94 -11.68
N THR A 108 -13.47 -3.77 -11.88
CA THR A 108 -13.78 -2.87 -12.99
C THR A 108 -12.59 -2.64 -13.93
N LEU A 109 -12.87 -2.47 -15.22
CA LEU A 109 -11.84 -2.14 -16.22
C LEU A 109 -11.32 -0.70 -16.11
N LYS A 110 -11.99 0.16 -15.32
CA LYS A 110 -11.58 1.55 -15.10
C LYS A 110 -10.52 1.67 -14.01
N ASP A 111 -10.45 0.68 -13.12
CA ASP A 111 -9.52 0.64 -12.00
C ASP A 111 -8.32 -0.28 -12.32
N GLY A 112 -7.30 -0.24 -11.46
CA GLY A 112 -6.06 -1.01 -11.63
C GLY A 112 -5.26 -0.62 -12.88
N TYR A 113 -4.33 -1.50 -13.27
CA TYR A 113 -3.34 -1.27 -14.33
C TYR A 113 -3.48 -2.30 -15.45
N ASN A 114 -3.08 -1.95 -16.68
CA ASN A 114 -3.17 -2.86 -17.83
C ASN A 114 -2.13 -3.97 -17.76
N THR A 115 -0.97 -3.66 -17.19
CA THR A 115 0.16 -4.58 -17.09
C THR A 115 0.71 -4.62 -15.66
N GLU A 116 1.38 -5.72 -15.33
CA GLU A 116 2.06 -5.86 -14.05
C GLU A 116 3.18 -4.81 -13.89
N LYS A 117 3.86 -4.46 -14.99
CA LYS A 117 4.92 -3.45 -15.03
C LYS A 117 4.39 -2.05 -14.71
N GLU A 118 3.20 -1.70 -15.23
CA GLU A 118 2.50 -0.46 -14.86
C GLU A 118 2.16 -0.42 -13.36
N ALA A 119 1.65 -1.52 -12.81
CA ALA A 119 1.34 -1.61 -11.38
C ALA A 119 2.59 -1.43 -10.51
N VAL A 120 3.72 -2.06 -10.88
CA VAL A 120 5.01 -1.86 -10.19
C VAL A 120 5.49 -0.41 -10.30
N SER A 121 5.38 0.20 -11.48
CA SER A 121 5.76 1.60 -11.68
C SER A 121 4.94 2.55 -10.80
N ALA A 122 3.64 2.31 -10.66
CA ALA A 122 2.78 3.11 -9.79
C ALA A 122 3.12 2.90 -8.31
N ALA A 123 3.42 1.67 -7.89
CA ALA A 123 3.89 1.38 -6.54
C ALA A 123 5.19 2.14 -6.22
N LEU A 124 6.13 2.18 -7.17
CA LEU A 124 7.39 2.90 -7.04
C LEU A 124 7.20 4.42 -6.92
N ASN A 125 6.26 5.02 -7.66
CA ASN A 125 5.91 6.44 -7.50
C ASN A 125 5.43 6.72 -6.07
N ARG A 126 4.52 5.89 -5.55
CA ARG A 126 3.98 6.05 -4.20
C ARG A 126 5.05 5.84 -3.11
N VAL A 127 5.96 4.89 -3.32
CA VAL A 127 7.11 4.66 -2.44
C VAL A 127 8.06 5.85 -2.41
N GLU A 128 8.35 6.43 -3.57
CA GLU A 128 9.18 7.62 -3.71
C GLU A 128 8.58 8.81 -2.97
N GLU A 129 7.29 9.09 -3.17
CA GLU A 129 6.57 10.16 -2.46
C GLU A 129 6.64 9.99 -0.94
N ASN A 130 6.42 8.77 -0.42
CA ASN A 130 6.49 8.51 1.01
C ASN A 130 7.93 8.65 1.55
N CYS A 131 8.95 8.20 0.82
CA CYS A 131 10.34 8.35 1.24
C CYS A 131 10.77 9.82 1.22
N GLN A 132 10.34 10.58 0.21
CA GLN A 132 10.64 12.01 0.09
C GLN A 132 10.00 12.80 1.23
N ARG A 133 8.73 12.51 1.58
CA ARG A 133 8.07 13.15 2.72
C ARG A 133 8.86 13.02 4.01
N VAL A 134 9.40 11.83 4.30
CA VAL A 134 10.24 11.63 5.50
C VAL A 134 11.54 12.43 5.44
N ILE A 135 12.17 12.50 4.27
CA ILE A 135 13.37 13.33 4.08
C ILE A 135 13.05 14.80 4.35
N ASP A 136 11.96 15.31 3.77
CA ASP A 136 11.53 16.71 3.91
C ASP A 136 11.19 17.04 5.38
N GLU A 137 10.55 16.13 6.10
CA GLU A 137 10.25 16.31 7.53
C GLU A 137 11.50 16.37 8.41
N ILE A 138 12.53 15.57 8.10
CA ILE A 138 13.81 15.64 8.81
C ILE A 138 14.48 16.99 8.55
N LEU A 139 14.58 17.39 7.28
CA LEU A 139 15.22 18.64 6.88
C LEU A 139 14.49 19.88 7.42
N PHE A 140 13.17 19.83 7.53
CA PHE A 140 12.38 20.90 8.14
C PHE A 140 12.65 21.05 9.63
N ARG A 141 12.77 19.93 10.37
CA ARG A 141 13.05 19.93 11.82
C ARG A 141 14.44 20.47 12.13
N ASP A 142 15.45 20.09 11.35
CA ASP A 142 16.83 20.57 11.51
C ASP A 142 16.98 22.12 11.31
N GLY A 143 15.94 22.81 10.79
CA GLY A 143 15.93 24.25 10.56
C GLY A 143 15.15 25.10 11.58
N ALA A 144 14.49 24.49 12.58
CA ALA A 144 13.69 25.20 13.57
C ALA A 144 14.53 25.59 14.82
N PRO A 145 14.32 26.77 15.44
CA PRO A 145 14.98 27.11 16.70
C PRO A 145 14.49 26.20 17.83
N ASN A 146 15.46 25.61 18.54
CA ASN A 146 15.28 24.54 19.53
C ASN A 146 14.53 25.00 20.80
N ASP A 147 13.45 24.28 21.17
CA ASP A 147 12.91 24.24 22.54
C ASP A 147 13.27 22.87 23.16
N ASP A 148 13.84 22.93 24.37
CA ASP A 148 14.82 22.02 25.01
C ASP A 148 14.49 20.53 25.26
N ASP A 149 13.49 19.92 24.59
CA ASP A 149 13.17 18.47 24.73
C ASP A 149 13.45 17.64 23.44
N ALA A 150 13.88 18.28 22.35
CA ALA A 150 14.05 17.67 21.01
C ALA A 150 15.39 16.93 20.77
N ASN A 151 16.39 17.11 21.64
CA ASN A 151 17.79 16.74 21.41
C ASN A 151 18.05 15.25 21.10
N LYS A 152 17.18 14.32 21.52
CA LYS A 152 17.32 12.86 21.26
C LYS A 152 16.75 12.40 19.92
N LEU A 153 15.79 13.12 19.36
CA LEU A 153 15.16 12.78 18.07
C LEU A 153 15.94 13.39 16.90
N GLU A 154 16.49 14.60 17.08
CA GLU A 154 17.33 15.28 16.09
C GLU A 154 18.61 14.51 15.76
N THR A 155 19.34 14.02 16.77
CA THR A 155 20.55 13.20 16.56
C THR A 155 20.24 11.90 15.81
N ARG A 156 19.02 11.36 15.92
CA ARG A 156 18.59 10.14 15.21
C ARG A 156 18.15 10.43 13.77
N GLY A 157 17.48 11.55 13.51
CA GLY A 157 17.07 11.97 12.17
C GLY A 157 18.27 12.21 11.25
N SER A 158 19.28 12.93 11.75
CA SER A 158 20.52 13.19 11.00
C SER A 158 21.28 11.91 10.63
N SER A 159 21.24 10.89 11.50
CA SER A 159 21.85 9.57 11.23
C SER A 159 21.07 8.71 10.21
N ALA A 160 19.77 8.97 10.04
CA ALA A 160 18.90 8.23 9.12
C ALA A 160 18.91 8.82 7.69
N LEU A 161 19.20 10.12 7.55
CA LEU A 161 19.17 10.83 6.27
C LEU A 161 20.06 10.19 5.17
N PRO A 162 21.30 9.73 5.44
CA PRO A 162 22.09 9.02 4.44
C PRO A 162 21.42 7.73 3.96
N ILE A 163 20.80 6.97 4.87
CA ILE A 163 20.11 5.72 4.56
C ILE A 163 18.85 5.99 3.72
N LEU A 164 18.13 7.06 4.02
CA LEU A 164 16.96 7.49 3.23
C LEU A 164 17.36 7.94 1.82
N LYS A 165 18.46 8.69 1.67
CA LYS A 165 19.01 9.06 0.36
C LYS A 165 19.45 7.84 -0.46
N ASP A 166 20.08 6.86 0.18
CA ASP A 166 20.41 5.58 -0.46
C ASP A 166 19.14 4.81 -0.88
N THR A 167 18.12 4.80 -0.02
CA THR A 167 16.82 4.20 -0.32
C THR A 167 16.19 4.86 -1.54
N MET A 168 16.19 6.19 -1.60
CA MET A 168 15.72 6.98 -2.73
C MET A 168 16.46 6.64 -4.03
N ASN A 169 17.78 6.54 -3.98
CA ASN A 169 18.58 6.12 -5.14
C ASN A 169 18.22 4.71 -5.59
N LYS A 170 17.95 3.79 -4.65
CA LYS A 170 17.50 2.44 -4.98
C LYS A 170 16.12 2.44 -5.63
N ILE A 171 15.17 3.22 -5.13
CA ILE A 171 13.84 3.40 -5.74
C ILE A 171 13.98 3.90 -7.17
N LYS A 172 14.80 4.93 -7.41
CA LYS A 172 15.10 5.46 -8.76
C LYS A 172 15.71 4.40 -9.68
N SER A 173 16.58 3.53 -9.16
CA SER A 173 17.14 2.42 -9.95
C SER A 173 16.07 1.43 -10.41
N TYR A 174 15.11 1.08 -9.54
CA TYR A 174 14.00 0.22 -9.91
C TYR A 174 13.03 0.90 -10.87
N ARG A 175 12.79 2.20 -10.74
CA ARG A 175 11.95 2.95 -11.71
C ARG A 175 12.50 2.89 -13.12
N LYS A 176 13.82 2.90 -13.27
CA LYS A 176 14.46 2.69 -14.58
C LYS A 176 14.18 1.28 -15.09
N LEU A 177 14.40 0.26 -14.25
CA LEU A 177 14.19 -1.15 -14.61
C LEU A 177 12.73 -1.47 -14.99
N PHE A 178 11.77 -0.93 -14.24
CA PHE A 178 10.34 -1.17 -14.42
C PHE A 178 9.65 -0.06 -15.23
N ASN A 179 10.41 0.70 -16.02
CA ASN A 179 9.82 1.75 -16.86
C ASN A 179 8.89 1.10 -17.91
N PRO A 180 7.56 1.36 -17.86
CA PRO A 180 6.62 0.73 -18.79
C PRO A 180 6.84 1.15 -20.25
N CYS A 181 7.53 2.27 -20.49
CA CYS A 181 7.87 2.75 -21.83
C CYS A 181 9.20 2.19 -22.37
N GLN A 182 9.97 1.45 -21.56
CA GLN A 182 11.22 0.86 -22.03
C GLN A 182 10.90 -0.38 -22.87
N LEU A 183 11.23 -0.29 -24.17
CA LEU A 183 11.16 -1.41 -25.11
C LEU A 183 12.02 -2.56 -24.58
N GLU A 184 11.41 -3.74 -24.45
CA GLU A 184 12.16 -4.97 -24.20
C GLU A 184 12.76 -5.39 -25.53
N LEU A 185 14.05 -5.08 -25.73
CA LEU A 185 14.83 -5.68 -26.80
C LEU A 185 15.05 -7.15 -26.37
N PHE A 186 14.27 -8.03 -27.00
CA PHE A 186 14.34 -9.48 -26.83
C PHE A 186 15.74 -10.03 -27.11
#